data_AF-A0A250IW94-F1
#
_entry.id   AF-A0A250IW94-F1
#
_cell.length_a   1.000
_cell.length_b   1.000
_cell.length_c   1.000
_cell.angle_alpha   90.00
_cell.angle_beta   90.00
_cell.angle_gamma   90.00
#
_symmetry.space_group_name_H-M   'P 1'
#
loop_
_entity.id
_entity.type
_entity.pdbx_description
1 polymer ?
#
loop_
_entity_poly.entity_id
_entity_poly.type
_entity_poly.pdbx_seq_one_letter_code
_entity_poly.pdbx_strand_id
1 'polypeptide(L)'
;MSEPSSQKVKLAIQALSLARPVEGPPGDDGQRSVWHLSAQGAELLSFVDPEGRVQRQELTLLGEHCVWTSGVGLRTGRVEQVDAARTEASVVHPDREPVPERLLRAALALEDYRGEDRYILHIQRVLALARQSLALAGNPLPAPPPPPPMAAPAPPRAPLEGAPAPAPLIPPSAIASDLERRQGREGLTMLLVLAVGLVVGVALLFWLL
;
A
#
# COMPACT_ATOMS: atom_id res chain seq x y z
N MET A 1 3.71 -20.39 9.79
CA MET A 1 2.48 -19.62 10.09
C MET A 1 1.46 -19.94 9.02
N SER A 2 0.24 -20.32 9.39
CA SER A 2 -0.84 -20.65 8.44
C SER A 2 -1.36 -19.39 7.75
N GLU A 3 -1.72 -19.49 6.47
CA GLU A 3 -2.34 -18.37 5.74
C GLU A 3 -3.68 -17.96 6.38
N PRO A 4 -3.99 -16.65 6.47
CA PRO A 4 -5.25 -16.19 7.04
C PRO A 4 -6.42 -16.63 6.15
N SER A 5 -7.50 -17.13 6.76
CA SER A 5 -8.69 -17.54 6.00
C SER A 5 -9.36 -16.34 5.33
N SER A 6 -9.89 -16.53 4.11
CA SER A 6 -10.53 -15.46 3.33
C SER A 6 -11.66 -14.75 4.10
N GLN A 7 -12.37 -15.47 4.96
CA GLN A 7 -13.42 -14.88 5.81
C GLN A 7 -12.85 -13.90 6.85
N LYS A 8 -11.73 -14.24 7.50
CA LYS A 8 -11.07 -13.34 8.46
C LYS A 8 -10.58 -12.07 7.76
N VAL A 9 -10.04 -12.20 6.55
CA VAL A 9 -9.58 -11.05 5.77
C VAL A 9 -10.74 -10.12 5.40
N LYS A 10 -11.88 -10.67 4.95
CA LYS A 10 -13.09 -9.87 4.64
C LYS A 10 -13.62 -9.11 5.86
N LEU A 11 -13.69 -9.77 7.03
CA LEU A 11 -14.10 -9.12 8.27
C LEU A 11 -13.15 -7.97 8.63
N ALA A 12 -11.83 -8.19 8.50
CA ALA A 12 -10.84 -7.17 8.81
C ALA A 12 -10.98 -5.93 7.89
N ILE A 13 -11.24 -6.11 6.60
CA ILE A 13 -11.55 -5.00 5.68
C ILE A 13 -12.85 -4.29 6.05
N GLN A 14 -13.89 -5.03 6.41
CA GLN A 14 -15.14 -4.42 6.88
C GLN A 14 -14.90 -3.57 8.13
N ALA A 15 -14.13 -4.06 9.10
CA ALA A 15 -13.76 -3.30 10.28
C ALA A 15 -12.91 -2.07 9.95
N LEU A 16 -11.99 -2.19 8.98
CA LEU A 16 -11.20 -1.08 8.48
C LEU A 16 -12.08 0.01 7.87
N SER A 17 -13.11 -0.36 7.11
CA SER A 17 -14.04 0.62 6.51
C SER A 17 -14.89 1.40 7.50
N LEU A 18 -15.10 0.84 8.69
CA LEU A 18 -15.84 1.48 9.78
C LEU A 18 -14.90 2.27 10.71
N ALA A 19 -13.59 2.07 10.59
CA ALA A 19 -12.62 2.78 11.41
C ALA A 19 -12.53 4.24 10.98
N ARG A 20 -12.58 5.14 11.97
CA ARG A 20 -12.35 6.57 11.71
C ARG A 20 -10.87 6.78 11.39
N PRO A 21 -10.51 7.44 10.27
CA PRO A 21 -9.13 7.79 10.00
C PRO A 21 -8.60 8.76 11.05
N VAL A 22 -7.36 8.53 11.47
CA VAL A 22 -6.59 9.45 12.31
C VAL A 22 -5.59 10.17 11.42
N GLU A 23 -5.66 11.50 11.41
CA GLU A 23 -4.70 12.33 10.67
C GLU A 23 -3.56 12.74 11.60
N GLY A 24 -2.32 12.48 11.17
CA GLY A 24 -1.12 12.97 11.82
C GLY A 24 -0.83 14.44 11.47
N PRO A 25 0.04 15.10 12.25
CA PRO A 25 0.52 16.42 11.88
C PRO A 25 1.26 16.37 10.53
N PRO A 26 1.25 17.46 9.75
CA PRO A 26 2.09 17.57 8.57
C PRO A 26 3.57 17.48 8.97
N GLY A 27 4.35 16.70 8.22
CA GLY A 27 5.81 16.65 8.33
C GLY A 27 6.47 17.91 7.75
N ASP A 28 7.79 17.96 7.85
CA ASP A 28 8.60 19.12 7.40
C ASP A 28 8.48 19.40 5.89
N ASP A 29 8.14 18.39 5.11
CA ASP A 29 7.88 18.46 3.67
C ASP A 29 6.41 18.77 3.32
N GLY A 30 5.57 19.03 4.33
CA GLY A 30 4.15 19.24 4.19
C GLY A 30 3.34 17.98 3.94
N GLN A 31 3.96 16.79 3.90
CA GLN A 31 3.23 15.54 3.78
C GLN A 31 2.46 15.23 5.06
N ARG A 32 1.22 14.76 4.93
CA ARG A 32 0.39 14.31 6.04
C ARG A 32 0.24 12.79 6.02
N SER A 33 0.26 12.19 7.20
CA SER A 33 -0.13 10.79 7.37
C SER A 33 -1.61 10.69 7.71
N VAL A 34 -2.30 9.73 7.10
CA VAL A 34 -3.69 9.37 7.43
C VAL A 34 -3.73 7.88 7.70
N TRP A 35 -4.15 7.51 8.89
CA TRP A 35 -4.08 6.15 9.40
C TRP A 35 -5.47 5.60 9.71
N HIS A 36 -5.86 4.54 9.01
CA HIS A 36 -7.01 3.71 9.33
C HIS A 36 -6.52 2.48 10.06
N LEU A 37 -6.96 2.32 11.31
CA LEU A 37 -6.62 1.17 12.14
C LEU A 37 -7.90 0.44 12.55
N SER A 38 -7.99 -0.84 12.21
CA SER A 38 -9.07 -1.71 12.68
C SER A 38 -8.62 -2.56 13.86
N ALA A 39 -9.54 -2.82 14.79
CA ALA A 39 -9.31 -3.76 15.90
C ALA A 39 -9.12 -5.22 15.43
N GLN A 40 -9.33 -5.51 14.15
CA GLN A 40 -9.28 -6.85 13.55
C GLN A 40 -7.97 -7.09 12.77
N GLY A 41 -6.95 -6.25 12.99
CA GLY A 41 -5.61 -6.46 12.41
C GLY A 41 -5.50 -6.11 10.93
N ALA A 42 -6.46 -5.35 10.38
CA ALA A 42 -6.30 -4.62 9.13
C ALA A 42 -5.94 -3.17 9.41
N GLU A 43 -5.07 -2.63 8.57
CA GLU A 43 -4.51 -1.30 8.76
C GLU A 43 -4.13 -0.70 7.41
N LEU A 44 -4.43 0.58 7.21
CA LEU A 44 -4.07 1.34 6.03
C LEU A 44 -3.42 2.66 6.47
N LEU A 45 -2.17 2.87 6.10
CA LEU A 45 -1.45 4.13 6.31
C LEU A 45 -1.24 4.81 4.95
N SER A 46 -1.73 6.03 4.81
CA SER A 46 -1.63 6.83 3.59
C SER A 46 -0.79 8.08 3.85
N PHE A 47 0.24 8.31 3.03
CA PHE A 47 1.02 9.54 3.01
C PHE A 47 0.55 10.41 1.86
N VAL A 48 0.19 11.64 2.18
CA VAL A 48 -0.53 12.55 1.29
C VAL A 48 0.25 13.86 1.18
N ASP A 49 0.48 14.32 -0.04
CA ASP A 49 1.15 15.60 -0.29
C ASP A 49 0.26 16.81 0.08
N PRO A 50 0.82 18.04 0.09
CA PRO A 50 0.04 19.26 0.33
C PRO A 50 -1.13 19.44 -0.64
N GLU A 51 -1.01 18.94 -1.87
CA GLU A 51 -2.04 18.96 -2.91
C GLU A 51 -3.16 17.93 -2.69
N GLY A 52 -3.03 17.06 -1.68
CA GLY A 52 -4.03 16.05 -1.35
C GLY A 52 -3.93 14.76 -2.15
N ARG A 53 -2.83 14.52 -2.87
CA ARG A 53 -2.56 13.30 -3.63
C ARG A 53 -1.81 12.28 -2.77
N VAL A 54 -2.13 11.02 -2.97
CA VAL A 54 -1.48 9.92 -2.26
C VAL A 54 -0.10 9.69 -2.88
N GLN A 55 0.96 9.78 -2.07
CA GLN A 55 2.34 9.54 -2.48
C GLN A 55 2.82 8.14 -2.11
N ARG A 56 2.34 7.62 -0.98
CA ARG A 56 2.62 6.26 -0.50
C ARG A 56 1.42 5.72 0.26
N GLN A 57 1.15 4.44 0.08
CA GLN A 57 0.14 3.71 0.85
C GLN A 57 0.69 2.39 1.32
N GLU A 58 0.47 2.09 2.60
CA GLU A 58 0.83 0.82 3.22
C GLU A 58 -0.44 0.15 3.72
N LEU A 59 -0.74 -1.03 3.19
CA LEU A 59 -1.85 -1.86 3.61
C LEU A 59 -1.30 -3.09 4.32
N THR A 60 -1.66 -3.26 5.58
CA THR A 60 -1.38 -4.48 6.34
C THR A 60 -2.67 -5.24 6.58
N LEU A 61 -2.72 -6.51 6.17
CA LEU A 61 -3.86 -7.41 6.39
C LEU A 61 -3.38 -8.69 7.06
N LEU A 62 -3.65 -8.82 8.37
CA LEU A 62 -3.39 -10.05 9.12
C LEU A 62 -1.94 -10.57 8.95
N GLY A 63 -0.96 -9.66 8.99
CA GLY A 63 0.47 -9.95 8.86
C GLY A 63 1.00 -9.95 7.41
N GLU A 64 0.13 -9.83 6.40
CA GLU A 64 0.56 -9.56 5.02
C GLU A 64 0.67 -8.06 4.81
N HIS A 65 1.71 -7.62 4.10
CA HIS A 65 1.97 -6.20 3.87
C HIS A 65 2.07 -5.90 2.39
N CYS A 66 1.40 -4.85 1.95
CA CYS A 66 1.47 -4.31 0.59
C CYS A 66 1.81 -2.83 0.67
N VAL A 67 2.84 -2.40 -0.04
CA VAL A 67 3.22 -1.00 -0.15
C VAL A 67 3.07 -0.57 -1.59
N TRP A 68 2.32 0.49 -1.81
CA TRP A 68 2.32 1.23 -3.07
C TRP A 68 3.02 2.57 -2.87
N THR A 69 3.92 2.91 -3.78
CA THR A 69 4.56 4.23 -3.81
C THR A 69 4.46 4.81 -5.21
N SER A 70 4.09 6.08 -5.31
CA SER A 70 4.04 6.83 -6.56
C SER A 70 5.39 6.75 -7.28
N GLY A 71 5.36 6.43 -8.58
CA GLY A 71 6.57 6.25 -9.40
C GLY A 71 7.38 4.97 -9.17
N VAL A 72 7.12 4.20 -8.11
CA VAL A 72 7.80 2.91 -7.83
C VAL A 72 6.89 1.71 -8.09
N GLY A 73 5.59 1.85 -7.82
CA GLY A 73 4.61 0.77 -7.95
C GLY A 73 4.43 -0.03 -6.67
N LEU A 74 3.97 -1.27 -6.80
CA LEU A 74 3.63 -2.16 -5.70
C LEU A 74 4.81 -3.02 -5.26
N ARG A 75 4.96 -3.18 -3.95
CA ARG A 75 5.82 -4.16 -3.29
C ARG A 75 5.03 -4.91 -2.24
N THR A 76 5.46 -6.11 -1.92
CA THR A 76 4.86 -6.92 -0.85
C THR A 76 5.87 -7.22 0.23
N GLY A 77 5.38 -7.66 1.38
CA GLY A 77 6.18 -8.16 2.47
C GLY A 77 5.32 -8.88 3.51
N ARG A 78 5.97 -9.22 4.61
CA ARG A 78 5.32 -9.75 5.81
C ARG A 78 5.64 -8.85 7.00
N VAL A 79 4.67 -8.68 7.87
CA VAL A 79 4.89 -8.04 9.17
C VAL A 79 5.14 -9.13 10.19
N GLU A 80 6.27 -9.06 10.87
CA GLU A 80 6.51 -9.86 12.07
C GLU A 80 5.82 -9.15 13.24
N GLN A 81 4.63 -9.63 13.59
CA GLN A 81 3.90 -9.14 14.75
C GLN A 81 4.37 -9.90 15.98
N VAL A 82 4.98 -9.16 16.92
CA VAL A 82 5.28 -9.65 18.27
C VAL A 82 4.00 -9.65 19.14
N ASP A 83 2.99 -8.84 18.78
CA ASP A 83 1.67 -8.76 19.42
C ASP A 83 0.54 -8.48 18.42
N ALA A 84 -0.72 -8.64 18.86
CA ALA A 84 -1.94 -8.54 18.03
C ALA A 84 -2.19 -7.17 17.39
N ALA A 85 -1.46 -6.13 17.78
CA ALA A 85 -1.55 -4.78 17.23
C ALA A 85 -0.20 -4.35 16.66
N ARG A 86 -0.19 -3.74 15.47
CA ARG A 86 1.02 -3.14 14.91
C ARG A 86 1.42 -1.94 15.77
N THR A 87 2.54 -2.04 16.45
CA THR A 87 3.23 -0.90 17.06
C THR A 87 4.24 -0.33 16.06
N GLU A 88 4.73 0.89 16.29
CA GLU A 88 5.87 1.46 15.53
C GLU A 88 7.10 0.53 15.49
N ALA A 89 7.19 -0.41 16.45
CA ALA A 89 8.24 -1.43 16.53
C ALA A 89 8.01 -2.68 15.65
N SER A 90 6.92 -2.76 14.90
CA SER A 90 6.63 -3.91 14.04
C SER A 90 7.56 -3.95 12.84
N VAL A 91 8.32 -5.04 12.69
CA VAL A 91 9.29 -5.18 11.62
C VAL A 91 8.59 -5.67 10.35
N VAL A 92 8.67 -4.88 9.30
CA VAL A 92 8.26 -5.28 7.95
C VAL A 92 9.44 -5.94 7.26
N HIS A 93 9.26 -7.20 6.87
CA HIS A 93 10.19 -7.96 6.05
C HIS A 93 9.74 -7.87 4.59
N PRO A 94 10.34 -6.99 3.76
CA PRO A 94 9.97 -6.85 2.36
C PRO A 94 10.34 -8.11 1.57
N ASP A 95 9.48 -8.51 0.65
CA ASP A 95 9.79 -9.56 -0.31
C ASP A 95 10.80 -9.04 -1.34
N ARG A 96 11.68 -9.92 -1.85
CA ARG A 96 12.64 -9.56 -2.90
C ARG A 96 11.94 -9.10 -4.18
N GLU A 97 10.85 -9.77 -4.51
CA GLU A 97 9.96 -9.48 -5.63
C GLU A 97 8.52 -9.48 -5.12
N PRO A 98 7.61 -8.70 -5.72
CA PRO A 98 6.20 -8.71 -5.32
C PRO A 98 5.60 -10.11 -5.47
N VAL A 99 5.02 -10.64 -4.39
CA VAL A 99 4.42 -11.98 -4.37
C VAL A 99 2.98 -11.90 -4.91
N PRO A 100 2.67 -12.52 -6.07
CA PRO A 100 1.36 -12.38 -6.72
C PRO A 100 0.18 -12.82 -5.87
N GLU A 101 0.34 -13.90 -5.10
CA GLU A 101 -0.71 -14.47 -4.25
C GLU A 101 -1.17 -13.49 -3.16
N ARG A 102 -0.24 -12.72 -2.56
CA ARG A 102 -0.57 -11.69 -1.57
C ARG A 102 -1.37 -10.56 -2.19
N LEU A 103 -0.92 -10.07 -3.35
CA LEU A 103 -1.59 -8.98 -4.07
C LEU A 103 -3.01 -9.39 -4.45
N LEU A 104 -3.18 -10.64 -4.91
CA LEU A 104 -4.47 -11.19 -5.28
C LEU A 104 -5.39 -11.34 -4.07
N ARG A 105 -4.90 -11.85 -2.92
CA ARG A 105 -5.67 -11.90 -1.68
C ARG A 105 -6.11 -10.51 -1.22
N ALA A 106 -5.20 -9.53 -1.23
CA ALA A 106 -5.51 -8.16 -0.87
C ALA A 106 -6.53 -7.52 -1.83
N ALA A 107 -6.39 -7.77 -3.13
CA ALA A 107 -7.35 -7.30 -4.14
C ALA A 107 -8.75 -7.89 -3.94
N LEU A 108 -8.84 -9.21 -3.74
CA LEU A 108 -10.10 -9.90 -3.48
C LEU A 108 -10.75 -9.45 -2.16
N ALA A 109 -9.95 -9.14 -1.16
CA ALA A 109 -10.44 -8.65 0.12
C ALA A 109 -11.13 -7.27 0.00
N LEU A 110 -10.64 -6.43 -0.89
CA LEU A 110 -11.16 -5.09 -1.13
C LEU A 110 -12.19 -5.02 -2.28
N GLU A 111 -12.40 -6.08 -3.06
CA GLU A 111 -13.24 -6.07 -4.27
C GLU A 111 -14.69 -5.63 -3.98
N ASP A 112 -15.23 -6.04 -2.83
CA ASP A 112 -16.60 -5.76 -2.40
C ASP A 112 -16.76 -4.41 -1.67
N TYR A 113 -15.68 -3.63 -1.50
CA TYR A 113 -15.78 -2.33 -0.85
C TYR A 113 -16.56 -1.33 -1.71
N ARG A 114 -17.61 -0.73 -1.11
CA ARG A 114 -18.53 0.23 -1.74
C ARG A 114 -18.64 1.56 -0.97
N GLY A 115 -17.79 1.80 0.03
CA GLY A 115 -17.81 3.05 0.79
C GLY A 115 -17.24 4.23 0.01
N GLU A 116 -17.24 5.40 0.66
CA GLU A 116 -16.80 6.67 0.05
C GLU A 116 -15.39 7.09 0.47
N ASP A 117 -14.69 6.29 1.30
CA ASP A 117 -13.36 6.65 1.78
C ASP A 117 -12.36 6.66 0.62
N ARG A 118 -11.87 7.86 0.28
CA ARG A 118 -10.96 8.07 -0.85
C ARG A 118 -9.67 7.25 -0.77
N TYR A 119 -9.17 6.96 0.43
CA TYR A 119 -7.91 6.26 0.63
C TYR A 119 -8.10 4.76 0.42
N ILE A 120 -9.20 4.21 0.94
CA ILE A 120 -9.58 2.81 0.72
C ILE A 120 -9.91 2.58 -0.76
N LEU A 121 -10.66 3.50 -1.39
CA LEU A 121 -10.93 3.46 -2.83
C LEU A 121 -9.65 3.53 -3.67
N HIS A 122 -8.67 4.35 -3.27
CA HIS A 122 -7.40 4.44 -3.97
C HIS A 122 -6.64 3.10 -3.94
N ILE A 123 -6.44 2.51 -2.76
CA ILE A 123 -5.71 1.24 -2.66
C ILE A 123 -6.46 0.08 -3.33
N GLN A 124 -7.80 0.07 -3.27
CA GLN A 124 -8.64 -0.88 -4.01
C GLN A 124 -8.37 -0.81 -5.52
N ARG A 125 -8.31 0.39 -6.10
CA ARG A 125 -8.01 0.59 -7.53
C ARG A 125 -6.60 0.13 -7.88
N VAL A 126 -5.61 0.49 -7.05
CA VAL A 126 -4.21 0.08 -7.22
C VAL A 126 -4.08 -1.45 -7.25
N LEU A 127 -4.71 -2.14 -6.31
CA LEU A 127 -4.68 -3.61 -6.24
C LEU A 127 -5.48 -4.27 -7.37
N ALA A 128 -6.59 -3.66 -7.80
CA ALA A 128 -7.35 -4.14 -8.96
C ALA A 128 -6.52 -4.07 -10.26
N LEU A 129 -5.76 -2.98 -10.46
CA LEU A 129 -4.84 -2.84 -11.58
C LEU A 129 -3.71 -3.88 -11.52
N ALA A 130 -3.15 -4.13 -10.33
CA ALA A 130 -2.13 -5.15 -10.15
C ALA A 130 -2.65 -6.56 -10.48
N ARG A 131 -3.89 -6.88 -10.06
CA ARG A 131 -4.56 -8.14 -10.42
C ARG A 131 -4.70 -8.28 -11.94
N GLN A 132 -5.10 -7.21 -12.63
CA GLN A 132 -5.22 -7.21 -14.10
C GLN A 132 -3.87 -7.44 -14.77
N SER A 133 -2.78 -6.79 -14.31
CA SER A 133 -1.45 -7.01 -14.86
C SER A 133 -0.94 -8.43 -14.64
N LEU A 134 -1.27 -9.05 -13.50
CA LEU A 134 -0.92 -10.45 -13.22
C LEU A 134 -1.66 -11.42 -14.14
N ALA A 135 -2.95 -11.16 -14.42
CA ALA A 135 -3.73 -11.97 -15.36
C ALA A 135 -3.18 -11.88 -16.79
N LEU A 136 -2.76 -10.68 -17.22
CA LEU A 136 -2.13 -10.47 -18.53
C LEU A 136 -0.76 -11.15 -18.63
N ALA A 137 -0.02 -11.24 -17.53
CA ALA A 137 1.26 -11.94 -17.45
C ALA A 137 1.14 -13.48 -17.45
N GLY A 138 -0.08 -14.03 -17.60
CA GLY A 138 -0.31 -15.47 -17.71
C GLY A 138 -0.43 -16.20 -16.37
N ASN A 139 -0.57 -15.47 -15.24
CA ASN A 139 -0.84 -16.10 -13.96
C ASN A 139 -2.36 -16.36 -13.84
N PRO A 140 -2.82 -17.62 -13.70
CA PRO A 140 -4.25 -17.92 -13.70
C PRO A 140 -4.94 -17.26 -12.51
N LEU A 141 -5.97 -16.47 -12.79
CA LEU A 141 -6.88 -15.91 -11.78
C LEU A 141 -7.54 -17.07 -11.03
N PRO A 142 -7.63 -17.05 -9.68
CA PRO A 142 -8.53 -17.94 -8.97
C PRO A 142 -9.95 -17.66 -9.45
N ALA A 143 -10.68 -18.73 -9.78
CA ALA A 143 -12.03 -18.62 -10.29
C ALA A 143 -12.90 -17.79 -9.33
N PRO A 144 -13.75 -16.88 -9.87
CA PRO A 144 -14.72 -16.17 -9.03
C PRO A 144 -15.58 -17.20 -8.27
N PRO A 145 -15.94 -16.93 -7.00
CA PRO A 145 -16.86 -17.80 -6.27
C PRO A 145 -18.15 -17.96 -7.08
N PRO A 146 -18.72 -19.18 -7.16
CA PRO A 146 -19.90 -19.43 -7.97
C PRO A 146 -21.01 -18.47 -7.57
N PRO A 147 -21.71 -17.84 -8.54
CA PRO A 147 -22.84 -16.98 -8.24
C PRO A 147 -23.91 -17.79 -7.50
N PRO A 148 -24.65 -17.18 -6.54
CA PRO A 148 -25.86 -17.79 -6.03
C PRO A 148 -26.80 -18.12 -7.21
N PRO A 149 -27.53 -19.25 -7.19
CA PRO A 149 -28.36 -19.68 -8.31
C PRO A 149 -29.37 -18.60 -8.67
N MET A 150 -29.15 -17.94 -9.82
CA MET A 150 -30.02 -16.92 -10.38
C MET A 150 -31.31 -17.54 -10.90
N ALA A 151 -32.44 -16.97 -10.47
CA ALA A 151 -33.70 -17.09 -11.19
C ALA A 151 -33.59 -16.41 -12.57
N ALA A 152 -34.31 -16.99 -13.53
CA ALA A 152 -34.32 -16.79 -14.97
C ALA A 152 -34.65 -15.35 -15.51
N PRO A 153 -34.45 -15.11 -16.82
CA PRO A 153 -34.10 -13.81 -17.41
C PRO A 153 -35.24 -13.04 -18.10
N ALA A 154 -34.99 -11.78 -18.47
CA ALA A 154 -35.75 -11.04 -19.49
C ALA A 154 -34.80 -10.40 -20.54
N PRO A 155 -35.10 -10.43 -21.86
CA PRO A 155 -34.19 -9.99 -22.93
C PRO A 155 -34.62 -8.60 -23.54
N PRO A 156 -34.13 -8.16 -24.72
CA PRO A 156 -32.99 -7.26 -24.89
C PRO A 156 -33.33 -5.95 -25.67
N ARG A 157 -32.44 -4.95 -25.65
CA ARG A 157 -32.37 -3.91 -26.72
C ARG A 157 -30.92 -3.62 -27.10
N ALA A 158 -30.66 -3.69 -28.40
CA ALA A 158 -29.38 -3.47 -29.10
C ALA A 158 -29.33 -2.03 -29.69
N PRO A 159 -28.41 -1.67 -30.61
CA PRO A 159 -26.98 -1.36 -30.42
C PRO A 159 -26.57 0.00 -31.07
N LEU A 160 -25.26 0.24 -31.19
CA LEU A 160 -24.54 1.29 -31.96
C LEU A 160 -24.22 2.56 -31.15
N GLU A 161 -23.10 3.26 -31.26
CA GLU A 161 -21.80 3.13 -31.94
C GLU A 161 -21.09 4.46 -31.60
N GLY A 162 -19.79 4.47 -31.32
CA GLY A 162 -19.09 5.73 -31.03
C GLY A 162 -17.74 5.56 -30.33
N ALA A 163 -16.76 5.03 -31.05
CA ALA A 163 -15.35 5.24 -30.71
C ALA A 163 -14.94 6.68 -31.06
N PRO A 164 -14.00 7.28 -30.30
CA PRO A 164 -12.78 7.71 -30.98
C PRO A 164 -11.47 7.50 -30.19
N ALA A 165 -10.49 7.04 -30.97
CA ALA A 165 -9.04 7.29 -31.02
C ALA A 165 -8.11 7.23 -29.76
N PRO A 166 -6.94 6.57 -29.89
CA PRO A 166 -5.90 6.50 -28.86
C PRO A 166 -4.98 7.74 -28.85
N ALA A 167 -4.60 8.18 -27.64
CA ALA A 167 -3.59 9.22 -27.42
C ALA A 167 -2.16 8.64 -27.40
N PRO A 168 -1.12 9.43 -27.75
CA PRO A 168 0.19 8.93 -28.17
C PRO A 168 1.09 8.46 -27.03
N LEU A 169 1.85 7.40 -27.33
CA LEU A 169 2.92 6.82 -26.52
C LEU A 169 4.11 7.79 -26.42
N ILE A 170 4.49 8.16 -25.20
CA ILE A 170 5.76 8.85 -24.91
C ILE A 170 6.80 7.77 -24.57
N PRO A 171 7.98 7.75 -25.23
CA PRO A 171 9.00 6.71 -25.01
C PRO A 171 9.74 6.85 -23.66
N PRO A 172 10.15 5.73 -23.04
CA PRO A 172 10.83 5.68 -21.74
C PRO A 172 12.35 5.85 -21.91
N SER A 173 12.86 7.07 -22.06
CA SER A 173 14.32 7.28 -22.16
C SER A 173 14.76 8.69 -21.73
N ALA A 174 14.51 9.09 -20.47
CA ALA A 174 15.11 10.32 -19.93
C ALA A 174 15.17 10.47 -18.39
N ILE A 175 14.77 9.47 -17.58
CA ILE A 175 14.65 9.64 -16.11
C ILE A 175 15.66 8.77 -15.35
N ALA A 176 16.88 8.63 -15.87
CA ALA A 176 17.97 7.96 -15.16
C ALA A 176 18.80 8.93 -14.30
N SER A 177 18.66 10.25 -14.48
CA SER A 177 19.63 11.23 -13.95
C SER A 177 19.24 11.91 -12.65
N ASP A 178 17.97 11.83 -12.21
CA ASP A 178 17.49 12.56 -11.01
C ASP A 178 17.43 11.72 -9.73
N LEU A 179 17.52 10.39 -9.84
CA LEU A 179 17.48 9.46 -8.71
C LEU A 179 18.79 9.46 -7.88
N GLU A 180 19.95 9.70 -8.50
CA GLU A 180 21.24 9.72 -7.78
C GLU A 180 21.44 10.97 -6.92
N ARG A 181 20.73 12.09 -7.21
CA ARG A 181 20.87 13.33 -6.41
C ARG A 181 20.06 13.33 -5.11
N ARG A 182 18.98 12.55 -5.01
CA ARG A 182 18.12 12.51 -3.80
C ARG A 182 18.64 11.55 -2.74
N GLN A 183 19.26 10.44 -3.14
CA GLN A 183 19.78 9.44 -2.19
C GLN A 183 21.03 9.92 -1.42
N GLY A 184 21.76 10.92 -1.93
CA GLY A 184 22.98 11.45 -1.30
C GLY A 184 22.78 12.45 -0.15
N ARG A 185 21.59 13.06 0.01
CA ARG A 185 21.36 14.09 1.06
C ARG A 185 20.89 13.51 2.39
N GLU A 186 20.22 12.35 2.37
CA GLU A 186 19.72 11.68 3.58
C GLU A 186 20.81 10.88 4.31
N GLY A 187 21.80 10.33 3.58
CA GLY A 187 22.95 9.67 4.19
C GLY A 187 23.90 10.64 4.92
N LEU A 188 23.98 11.90 4.47
CA LEU A 188 24.86 12.90 5.05
C LEU A 188 24.36 13.42 6.40
N THR A 189 23.04 13.59 6.56
CA THR A 189 22.44 14.06 7.82
C THR A 189 22.56 13.00 8.91
N MET A 190 22.39 11.72 8.59
CA MET A 190 22.61 10.63 9.55
C MET A 190 24.07 10.56 10.03
N LEU A 191 25.04 10.73 9.14
CA LEU A 191 26.47 10.76 9.49
C LEU A 191 26.83 11.94 10.41
N LEU A 192 26.24 13.12 10.16
CA LEU A 192 26.51 14.31 10.96
C LEU A 192 25.96 14.17 12.38
N VAL A 193 24.73 13.67 12.54
CA VAL A 193 24.14 13.41 13.86
C VAL A 193 24.94 12.38 14.65
N LEU A 194 25.39 11.31 13.99
CA LEU A 194 26.24 10.29 14.61
C LEU A 194 27.58 10.89 15.09
N ALA A 195 28.24 11.68 14.25
CA ALA A 195 29.53 12.30 14.57
C ALA A 195 29.41 13.29 15.74
N VAL A 196 28.35 14.12 15.75
CA VAL A 196 28.10 15.06 16.86
C VAL A 196 27.80 14.31 18.16
N GLY A 197 26.95 13.28 18.10
CA GLY A 197 26.64 12.43 19.26
C GLY A 197 27.88 11.75 19.84
N LEU A 198 28.78 11.26 18.98
CA LEU A 198 30.05 10.65 19.39
C LEU A 198 30.97 11.66 20.08
N VAL A 199 31.14 12.86 19.51
CA VAL A 199 32.00 13.90 20.09
C VAL A 199 31.49 14.35 21.45
N VAL A 200 30.18 14.55 21.59
CA VAL A 200 29.56 14.91 22.87
C VAL A 200 29.71 13.77 23.89
N GLY A 201 29.47 12.53 23.48
CA GLY A 201 29.65 11.36 24.34
C GLY A 201 31.08 11.20 24.85
N VAL A 202 32.07 11.37 23.98
CA VAL A 202 33.50 11.31 24.34
C VAL A 202 33.88 12.47 25.26
N ALA A 203 33.41 13.70 24.98
CA ALA A 203 33.68 14.86 25.82
C ALA A 203 33.10 14.71 27.24
N LEU A 204 31.88 14.16 27.36
CA LEU A 204 31.27 13.85 28.65
C LEU A 204 32.05 12.77 29.40
N LEU A 205 32.53 11.74 28.70
CA LEU A 205 33.32 10.67 29.29
C LEU A 205 34.66 11.20 29.84
N PHE A 206 35.33 12.09 29.10
CA PHE A 206 36.54 12.79 29.56
C PHE A 206 36.28 13.76 30.72
N TRP A 207 35.08 14.32 30.83
CA TRP A 207 34.70 15.16 31.97
C TRP A 207 34.47 14.35 33.25
N LEU A 208 34.01 13.10 33.10
CA LEU A 208 33.68 12.18 34.19
C LEU A 208 34.90 11.43 34.77
N LEU A 209 36.03 11.43 34.04
CA LEU A 209 37.31 10.83 34.43
C LEU A 209 38.23 11.87 35.07
#